data_AF-A0A3C7VVV5-F1
#
_entry.id   AF-A0A3C7VVV5-F1
#
_cell.length_a   1.000
_cell.length_b   1.000
_cell.length_c   1.000
_cell.angle_alpha   90.00
_cell.angle_beta   90.00
_cell.angle_gamma   90.00
#
_symmetry.space_group_name_H-M   'P 1'
#
loop_
_entity.id
_entity.type
_entity.pdbx_description
1 polymer ?
#
loop_
_entity_poly.entity_id
_entity_poly.type
_entity_poly.pdbx_seq_one_letter_code
_entity_poly.pdbx_strand_id
1 'polypeptide(L)'
;MAKHLVICADGTWNRPEEDDDDVPTNILRLARAVRPVAADGSAQHVFYDWGVGSYYDRVRGGVAGLGIHKNIMDGYRYIVQNYTPGCRIYLFGYSRGAYTVRALCGLINNCGILKRPDASRIVEAFAHYKRTGDAYKPSGKASVAFRRQHSHRSRRVHFVGAFDTVGALGIPFSVLGLFDKNDEFYDTKLGGNVAIARHALAIDERREDFEPTLWEPRAGLDLDQAWFAGSHGDVGGGIRGTDAGDPVAADEPLAWMMAEADAAGLRFEPHH
;
A
#
# COMPACT_ATOMS: atom_id res chain seq x y z
N MET A 1 10.00 20.77 11.91
CA MET A 1 8.53 20.57 11.86
C MET A 1 8.26 19.10 11.63
N ALA A 2 7.25 18.54 12.29
CA ALA A 2 6.80 17.18 12.01
C ALA A 2 6.25 17.10 10.59
N LYS A 3 6.32 15.91 9.96
CA LYS A 3 5.81 15.68 8.61
C LYS A 3 5.09 14.34 8.53
N HIS A 4 4.09 14.27 7.67
CA HIS A 4 3.40 13.05 7.28
C HIS A 4 3.86 12.68 5.87
N LEU A 5 4.37 11.46 5.72
CA LEU A 5 4.65 10.89 4.40
C LEU A 5 3.50 9.95 4.05
N VAL A 6 2.85 10.20 2.93
CA VAL A 6 1.68 9.44 2.49
C VAL A 6 2.02 8.74 1.18
N ILE A 7 1.97 7.41 1.18
CA ILE A 7 2.15 6.59 -0.04
C ILE A 7 0.78 6.06 -0.44
N CYS A 8 0.37 6.32 -1.68
CA CYS A 8 -0.88 5.87 -2.26
C CYS A 8 -0.55 4.99 -3.48
N ALA A 9 -0.68 3.66 -3.34
CA ALA A 9 -0.34 2.71 -4.40
C ALA A 9 -1.61 2.11 -5.00
N ASP A 10 -1.81 2.29 -6.30
CA ASP A 10 -3.04 1.88 -6.98
C ASP A 10 -3.00 0.41 -7.47
N GLY A 11 -4.17 -0.12 -7.82
CA GLY A 11 -4.33 -1.42 -8.46
C GLY A 11 -3.71 -1.43 -9.86
N THR A 12 -3.30 -2.60 -10.36
CA THR A 12 -2.71 -2.69 -11.72
C THR A 12 -3.73 -2.33 -12.78
N TRP A 13 -3.24 -1.70 -13.85
CA TRP A 13 -4.04 -1.11 -14.92
C TRP A 13 -4.87 0.10 -14.49
N ASN A 14 -4.91 0.46 -13.21
CA ASN A 14 -5.47 1.73 -12.77
C ASN A 14 -4.46 2.86 -13.00
N ARG A 15 -4.97 3.97 -13.52
CA ARG A 15 -4.25 5.18 -13.86
C ARG A 15 -5.16 6.38 -13.59
N PRO A 16 -4.59 7.60 -13.47
CA PRO A 16 -5.39 8.81 -13.54
C PRO A 16 -6.22 8.86 -14.83
N GLU A 17 -7.38 9.47 -14.72
CA GLU A 17 -8.35 9.64 -15.80
C GLU A 17 -7.71 10.39 -16.97
N GLU A 18 -7.88 9.88 -18.19
CA GLU A 18 -7.47 10.56 -19.43
C GLU A 18 -8.63 11.22 -20.17
N ASP A 19 -9.84 10.71 -19.97
CA ASP A 19 -11.08 11.23 -20.53
C ASP A 19 -12.23 11.14 -19.51
N ASP A 20 -13.39 11.69 -19.89
CA ASP A 20 -14.58 11.71 -19.02
C ASP A 20 -15.15 10.30 -18.76
N ASP A 21 -14.69 9.28 -19.51
CA ASP A 21 -15.09 7.88 -19.36
C ASP A 21 -14.35 7.13 -18.26
N ASP A 22 -13.18 7.60 -17.88
CA ASP A 22 -12.41 7.08 -16.76
C ASP A 22 -13.02 7.50 -15.40
N VAL A 23 -13.03 6.58 -14.44
CA VAL A 23 -13.45 6.83 -13.05
C VAL A 23 -12.25 6.61 -12.14
N PRO A 24 -11.97 7.53 -11.19
CA PRO A 24 -10.84 7.35 -10.30
C PRO A 24 -11.08 6.21 -9.31
N THR A 25 -10.00 5.54 -8.93
CA THR A 25 -10.00 4.64 -7.78
C THR A 25 -10.09 5.44 -6.48
N ASN A 26 -10.48 4.77 -5.40
CA ASN A 26 -10.45 5.34 -4.06
C ASN A 26 -9.03 5.72 -3.62
N ILE A 27 -7.99 5.09 -4.17
CA ILE A 27 -6.60 5.50 -3.90
C ILE A 27 -6.29 6.86 -4.53
N LEU A 28 -6.70 7.07 -5.79
CA LEU A 28 -6.50 8.35 -6.46
C LEU A 28 -7.35 9.46 -5.82
N ARG A 29 -8.61 9.18 -5.49
CA ARG A 29 -9.49 10.10 -4.77
C ARG A 29 -8.90 10.49 -3.42
N LEU A 30 -8.46 9.51 -2.63
CA LEU A 30 -7.79 9.73 -1.34
C LEU A 30 -6.52 10.57 -1.51
N ALA A 31 -5.68 10.25 -2.49
CA ALA A 31 -4.44 10.99 -2.76
C ALA A 31 -4.70 12.47 -3.09
N ARG A 32 -5.74 12.75 -3.88
CA ARG A 32 -6.18 14.13 -4.21
C ARG A 32 -6.76 14.85 -3.00
N ALA A 33 -7.43 14.12 -2.12
CA ALA A 33 -8.08 14.70 -0.96
C ALA A 33 -7.09 15.05 0.18
N VAL A 34 -5.89 14.50 0.27
CA VAL A 34 -4.97 14.83 1.38
C VAL A 34 -4.55 16.32 1.34
N ARG A 35 -4.79 17.05 2.43
CA ARG A 35 -4.37 18.45 2.56
C ARG A 35 -2.85 18.57 2.57
N PRO A 36 -2.25 19.64 2.01
CA PRO A 36 -0.79 19.83 2.12
C PRO A 36 -0.27 20.02 3.55
N VAL A 37 -1.13 20.46 4.48
CA VAL A 37 -0.76 20.76 5.88
C VAL A 37 -1.84 20.22 6.83
N ALA A 38 -1.41 19.49 7.87
CA ALA A 38 -2.27 18.98 8.92
C ALA A 38 -2.68 20.08 9.92
N ALA A 39 -3.64 19.78 10.80
CA ALA A 39 -4.17 20.74 11.77
C ALA A 39 -3.10 21.24 12.77
N ASP A 40 -2.06 20.45 13.03
CA ASP A 40 -0.94 20.79 13.91
C ASP A 40 0.21 21.53 13.19
N GLY A 41 0.02 21.90 11.91
CA GLY A 41 1.01 22.56 11.08
C GLY A 41 2.04 21.60 10.45
N SER A 42 1.91 20.28 10.64
CA SER A 42 2.77 19.31 9.98
C SER A 42 2.51 19.25 8.48
N ALA A 43 3.56 19.28 7.66
CA ALA A 43 3.41 19.10 6.21
C ALA A 43 2.99 17.65 5.90
N GLN A 44 2.05 17.46 4.97
CA GLN A 44 1.62 16.13 4.49
C GLN A 44 2.01 15.98 3.02
N HIS A 45 2.98 15.11 2.76
CA HIS A 45 3.57 14.92 1.45
C HIS A 45 3.08 13.61 0.83
N VAL A 46 2.31 13.72 -0.24
CA VAL A 46 1.72 12.59 -0.97
C VAL A 46 2.64 12.13 -2.09
N PHE A 47 2.80 10.81 -2.19
CA PHE A 47 3.34 10.11 -3.34
C PHE A 47 2.29 9.14 -3.86
N TYR A 48 1.75 9.42 -5.04
CA TYR A 48 0.83 8.54 -5.74
C TYR A 48 1.60 7.71 -6.76
N ASP A 49 1.46 6.39 -6.67
CA ASP A 49 2.02 5.40 -7.58
C ASP A 49 0.87 4.66 -8.26
N TRP A 50 0.71 4.89 -9.56
CA TRP A 50 -0.30 4.20 -10.37
C TRP A 50 0.00 2.70 -10.54
N GLY A 51 -0.99 2.00 -11.07
CA GLY A 51 -0.89 0.58 -11.35
C GLY A 51 0.24 0.19 -12.29
N VAL A 52 0.87 -0.93 -12.00
CA VAL A 52 1.74 -1.64 -12.96
C VAL A 52 0.97 -1.84 -14.28
N GLY A 53 1.66 -1.76 -15.43
CA GLY A 53 1.07 -2.04 -16.74
C GLY A 53 0.31 -0.87 -17.40
N SER A 54 0.08 0.23 -16.71
CA SER A 54 -0.66 1.41 -17.23
C SER A 54 -0.06 2.08 -18.48
N TYR A 55 1.24 1.88 -18.74
CA TYR A 55 1.97 2.52 -19.85
C TYR A 55 2.11 1.69 -21.14
N TYR A 56 1.87 0.38 -21.10
CA TYR A 56 2.13 -0.48 -22.24
C TYR A 56 0.80 -0.94 -22.85
N ASP A 57 0.66 -0.79 -24.18
CA ASP A 57 -0.36 -1.48 -24.97
C ASP A 57 -0.52 -2.90 -24.45
N ARG A 58 -1.79 -3.33 -24.29
CA ARG A 58 -2.31 -4.55 -23.61
C ARG A 58 -1.59 -5.89 -23.91
N VAL A 59 -0.57 -5.90 -24.77
CA VAL A 59 0.07 -7.08 -25.36
C VAL A 59 1.54 -7.30 -24.93
N ARG A 60 2.17 -6.42 -24.13
CA ARG A 60 3.55 -6.66 -23.61
C ARG A 60 3.68 -6.76 -22.08
N GLY A 61 2.59 -7.06 -21.36
CA GLY A 61 2.54 -7.20 -19.89
C GLY A 61 3.27 -8.40 -19.27
N GLY A 62 4.29 -8.95 -19.94
CA GLY A 62 4.89 -10.24 -19.64
C GLY A 62 5.82 -10.32 -18.42
N VAL A 63 5.94 -9.30 -17.58
CA VAL A 63 6.70 -9.43 -16.31
C VAL A 63 6.01 -8.71 -15.14
N ALA A 64 4.79 -9.14 -14.83
CA ALA A 64 3.98 -8.59 -13.74
C ALA A 64 4.72 -8.53 -12.37
N GLY A 65 5.66 -9.45 -12.10
CA GLY A 65 6.45 -9.46 -10.86
C GLY A 65 7.54 -8.39 -10.77
N LEU A 66 8.18 -8.02 -11.89
CA LEU A 66 9.19 -6.95 -11.89
C LEU A 66 8.56 -5.57 -11.64
N GLY A 67 7.34 -5.36 -12.13
CA GLY A 67 6.61 -4.10 -11.91
C GLY A 67 6.27 -3.87 -10.44
N ILE A 68 5.79 -4.90 -9.73
CA ILE A 68 5.44 -4.78 -8.31
C ILE A 68 6.70 -4.52 -7.45
N HIS A 69 7.80 -5.24 -7.71
CA HIS A 69 9.07 -4.98 -7.01
C HIS A 69 9.54 -3.53 -7.20
N LYS A 70 9.40 -2.99 -8.42
CA LYS A 70 9.71 -1.59 -8.71
C LYS A 70 8.84 -0.65 -7.88
N ASN A 71 7.52 -0.84 -7.86
CA ASN A 71 6.58 0.02 -7.11
C ASN A 71 6.88 0.01 -5.60
N ILE A 72 7.16 -1.16 -5.01
CA ILE A 72 7.59 -1.27 -3.60
C ILE A 72 8.87 -0.46 -3.36
N MET A 73 9.87 -0.61 -4.23
CA MET A 73 11.13 0.12 -4.10
C MET A 73 10.99 1.62 -4.35
N ASP A 74 10.05 2.07 -5.18
CA ASP A 74 9.78 3.48 -5.45
C ASP A 74 9.11 4.15 -4.25
N GLY A 75 8.09 3.51 -3.66
CA GLY A 75 7.50 3.97 -2.40
C GLY A 75 8.54 4.00 -1.26
N TYR A 76 9.39 2.98 -1.15
CA TYR A 76 10.49 2.98 -0.18
C TYR A 76 11.51 4.08 -0.45
N ARG A 77 11.87 4.32 -1.72
CA ARG A 77 12.78 5.39 -2.13
C ARG A 77 12.24 6.76 -1.74
N TYR A 78 10.95 7.00 -1.98
CA TYR A 78 10.30 8.24 -1.58
C TYR A 78 10.38 8.45 -0.06
N ILE A 79 10.12 7.41 0.73
CA ILE A 79 10.25 7.47 2.19
C ILE A 79 11.71 7.80 2.58
N VAL A 80 12.70 7.06 2.06
CA VAL A 80 14.12 7.25 2.38
C VAL A 80 14.60 8.67 2.06
N GLN A 81 14.13 9.25 0.96
CA GLN A 81 14.55 10.60 0.53
C GLN A 81 13.92 11.72 1.36
N ASN A 82 12.71 11.50 1.90
CA ASN A 82 11.91 12.55 2.55
C ASN A 82 11.76 12.39 4.07
N TYR A 83 12.16 11.24 4.62
CA TYR A 83 12.03 10.94 6.03
C TYR A 83 12.95 11.82 6.90
N THR A 84 12.36 12.34 7.97
CA THR A 84 13.08 12.95 9.09
C THR A 84 12.61 12.30 10.39
N PRO A 85 13.47 12.16 11.42
CA PRO A 85 13.05 11.60 12.70
C PRO A 85 11.79 12.30 13.23
N GLY A 86 10.79 11.49 13.62
CA GLY A 86 9.47 11.98 14.05
C GLY A 86 8.42 12.04 12.95
N CYS A 87 8.77 11.82 11.68
CA CYS A 87 7.76 11.68 10.62
C CYS A 87 6.83 10.50 10.88
N ARG A 88 5.54 10.71 10.60
CA ARG A 88 4.54 9.64 10.52
C ARG A 88 4.42 9.15 9.09
N ILE A 89 4.28 7.85 8.90
CA ILE A 89 4.16 7.21 7.59
C ILE A 89 2.75 6.62 7.50
N TYR A 90 2.03 7.04 6.47
CA TYR A 90 0.69 6.56 6.10
C TYR A 90 0.81 5.85 4.76
N LEU A 91 0.30 4.63 4.67
CA LEU A 91 0.36 3.81 3.47
C LEU A 91 -1.05 3.40 3.08
N PHE A 92 -1.44 3.63 1.83
CA PHE A 92 -2.74 3.26 1.29
C PHE A 92 -2.55 2.45 0.02
N GLY A 93 -3.28 1.36 -0.12
CA GLY A 93 -3.24 0.58 -1.35
C GLY A 93 -4.54 -0.12 -1.69
N TYR A 94 -4.78 -0.29 -2.98
CA TYR A 94 -5.92 -1.04 -3.52
C TYR A 94 -5.44 -2.23 -4.33
N SER A 95 -6.03 -3.42 -4.16
CA SER A 95 -5.71 -4.62 -4.95
C SER A 95 -4.20 -4.95 -4.89
N ARG A 96 -3.49 -4.97 -6.01
CA ARG A 96 -2.00 -5.10 -6.05
C ARG A 96 -1.25 -3.94 -5.39
N GLY A 97 -1.84 -2.75 -5.36
CA GLY A 97 -1.35 -1.64 -4.55
C GLY A 97 -1.44 -1.93 -3.05
N ALA A 98 -2.48 -2.65 -2.61
CA ALA A 98 -2.60 -3.10 -1.22
C ALA A 98 -1.48 -4.10 -0.86
N TYR A 99 -1.16 -5.03 -1.76
CA TYR A 99 0.04 -5.87 -1.63
C TYR A 99 1.32 -5.04 -1.55
N THR A 100 1.45 -4.01 -2.40
CA THR A 100 2.62 -3.12 -2.42
C THR A 100 2.85 -2.45 -1.07
N VAL A 101 1.81 -1.88 -0.45
CA VAL A 101 1.95 -1.23 0.87
C VAL A 101 2.17 -2.22 2.02
N ARG A 102 1.64 -3.45 1.92
CA ARG A 102 1.95 -4.53 2.87
C ARG A 102 3.42 -4.95 2.79
N ALA A 103 3.94 -5.15 1.58
CA ALA A 103 5.35 -5.46 1.38
C ALA A 103 6.24 -4.30 1.83
N LEU A 104 5.81 -3.06 1.63
CA LEU A 104 6.51 -1.88 2.14
C LEU A 104 6.54 -1.84 3.68
N CYS A 105 5.46 -2.22 4.36
CA CYS A 105 5.45 -2.39 5.83
C CYS A 105 6.50 -3.41 6.28
N GLY A 106 6.56 -4.57 5.60
CA GLY A 106 7.52 -5.63 5.87
C GLY A 106 8.97 -5.22 5.61
N LEU A 107 9.22 -4.54 4.49
CA LEU A 107 10.54 -3.99 4.15
C LEU A 107 11.03 -3.01 5.22
N ILE A 108 10.16 -2.09 5.66
CA ILE A 108 10.49 -1.15 6.74
C ILE A 108 10.72 -1.89 8.07
N ASN A 109 9.97 -2.95 8.34
CA ASN A 109 10.17 -3.75 9.55
C ASN A 109 11.54 -4.44 9.54
N ASN A 110 11.91 -5.08 8.44
CA ASN A 110 13.16 -5.84 8.31
C ASN A 110 14.38 -4.94 8.17
N CYS A 111 14.31 -3.94 7.29
CA CYS A 111 15.47 -3.14 6.88
C CYS A 111 15.46 -1.73 7.45
N GLY A 112 14.41 -1.33 8.17
CA GLY A 112 14.26 0.02 8.72
C GLY A 112 13.98 1.05 7.63
N ILE A 113 14.23 2.32 7.94
CA ILE A 113 14.22 3.41 6.96
C ILE A 113 15.68 3.80 6.75
N LEU A 114 16.24 3.58 5.56
CA LEU A 114 17.63 3.95 5.27
C LEU A 114 17.87 5.43 5.52
N LYS A 115 19.05 5.76 6.05
CA LYS A 115 19.52 7.14 6.15
C LYS A 115 19.86 7.64 4.75
N ARG A 116 19.73 8.94 4.53
CA ARG A 116 20.03 9.57 3.23
C ARG A 116 21.40 9.21 2.62
N PRO A 117 22.52 9.13 3.39
CA PRO A 117 23.81 8.69 2.85
C PRO A 117 23.83 7.23 2.35
N ASP A 118 22.92 6.39 2.85
CA ASP A 118 22.81 4.97 2.48
C ASP A 118 21.70 4.74 1.43
N ALA A 119 21.13 5.79 0.83
CA ALA A 119 20.02 5.66 -0.13
C ALA A 119 20.37 4.83 -1.38
N SER A 120 21.66 4.70 -1.73
CA SER A 120 22.12 3.82 -2.81
C SER A 120 21.88 2.32 -2.52
N ARG A 121 21.59 1.95 -1.26
CA ARG A 121 21.36 0.57 -0.80
C ARG A 121 19.90 0.13 -0.87
N ILE A 122 19.01 0.89 -1.51
CA ILE A 122 17.58 0.51 -1.60
C ILE A 122 17.41 -0.90 -2.21
N VAL A 123 18.14 -1.20 -3.28
CA VAL A 123 18.09 -2.53 -3.93
C VAL A 123 18.64 -3.62 -3.00
N GLU A 124 19.71 -3.33 -2.27
CA GLU A 124 20.28 -4.25 -1.27
C GLU A 124 19.30 -4.51 -0.12
N ALA A 125 18.64 -3.46 0.39
CA ALA A 125 17.62 -3.58 1.43
C ALA A 125 16.44 -4.43 0.98
N PHE A 126 15.98 -4.24 -0.26
CA PHE A 126 14.91 -5.07 -0.83
C PHE A 126 15.34 -6.52 -1.01
N ALA A 127 16.54 -6.77 -1.55
CA ALA A 127 17.09 -8.11 -1.66
C ALA A 127 17.27 -8.77 -0.28
N HIS A 128 17.69 -8.03 0.74
CA HIS A 128 17.78 -8.50 2.13
C HIS A 128 16.42 -8.89 2.68
N TYR A 129 15.40 -8.06 2.46
CA TYR A 129 14.02 -8.33 2.87
C TYR A 129 13.45 -9.62 2.26
N LYS A 130 13.78 -9.90 1.00
CA LYS A 130 13.35 -11.13 0.31
C LYS A 130 14.09 -12.40 0.75
N ARG A 131 15.16 -12.29 1.56
CA ARG A 131 15.88 -13.49 2.04
C ARG A 131 15.05 -14.24 3.07
N THR A 132 15.01 -15.56 2.92
CA THR A 132 14.38 -16.47 3.87
C THR A 132 15.32 -16.82 5.03
N GLY A 133 14.76 -17.34 6.11
CA GLY A 133 15.50 -17.83 7.28
C GLY A 133 15.52 -16.90 8.49
N ASP A 134 15.76 -17.47 9.67
CA ASP A 134 15.62 -16.79 10.96
C ASP A 134 16.54 -15.57 11.13
N ALA A 135 17.71 -15.59 10.48
CA ALA A 135 18.65 -14.46 10.52
C ALA A 135 18.10 -13.21 9.83
N TYR A 136 17.19 -13.37 8.85
CA TYR A 136 16.63 -12.30 8.02
C TYR A 136 15.23 -11.86 8.47
N LYS A 137 14.60 -12.56 9.41
CA LYS A 137 13.39 -12.09 10.11
C LYS A 137 13.63 -10.70 10.75
N PRO A 138 12.58 -9.92 11.05
CA PRO A 138 12.75 -8.58 11.64
C PRO A 138 13.61 -8.57 12.92
N SER A 139 13.50 -9.59 13.77
CA SER A 139 14.30 -9.79 14.99
C SER A 139 15.62 -10.53 14.77
N GLY A 140 15.86 -11.03 13.55
CA GLY A 140 17.04 -11.80 13.20
C GLY A 140 18.32 -10.98 13.23
N LYS A 141 19.45 -11.66 13.51
CA LYS A 141 20.77 -11.01 13.70
C LYS A 141 21.19 -10.18 12.47
N ALA A 142 20.93 -10.65 11.25
CA ALA A 142 21.32 -9.95 10.03
C ALA A 142 20.48 -8.68 9.83
N SER A 143 19.16 -8.77 10.01
CA SER A 143 18.25 -7.61 9.91
C SER A 143 18.52 -6.56 10.99
N VAL A 144 18.81 -6.99 12.22
CA VAL A 144 19.22 -6.08 13.31
C VAL A 144 20.53 -5.36 12.96
N ALA A 145 21.53 -6.08 12.47
CA ALA A 145 22.82 -5.51 12.08
C ALA A 145 22.67 -4.50 10.92
N PHE A 146 21.95 -4.88 9.85
CA PHE A 146 21.68 -4.03 8.70
C PHE A 146 21.06 -2.69 9.13
N ARG A 147 20.01 -2.76 9.96
CA ARG A 147 19.32 -1.56 10.46
C ARG A 147 20.22 -0.68 11.32
N ARG A 148 21.01 -1.27 12.21
CA ARG A 148 21.91 -0.51 13.09
C ARG A 148 22.91 0.32 12.29
N GLN A 149 23.39 -0.25 11.19
CA GLN A 149 24.38 0.40 10.34
C GLN A 149 23.73 1.48 9.46
N HIS A 150 22.69 1.12 8.71
CA HIS A 150 22.22 1.92 7.58
C HIS A 150 20.94 2.72 7.83
N SER A 151 20.21 2.44 8.90
CA SER A 151 18.82 2.93 9.04
C SER A 151 18.61 3.84 10.24
N HIS A 152 17.58 4.68 10.15
CA HIS A 152 17.05 5.42 11.30
C HIS A 152 16.57 4.45 12.39
N ARG A 153 16.60 4.92 13.65
CA ARG A 153 16.17 4.12 14.81
C ARG A 153 14.69 3.72 14.73
N SER A 154 13.85 4.63 14.24
CA SER A 154 12.42 4.35 14.06
C SER A 154 12.20 3.48 12.83
N ARG A 155 11.23 2.57 12.95
CA ARG A 155 10.71 1.73 11.86
C ARG A 155 9.18 1.86 11.74
N ARG A 156 8.62 2.81 12.50
CA ARG A 156 7.18 2.87 12.76
C ARG A 156 6.43 3.27 11.49
N VAL A 157 5.50 2.42 11.07
CA VAL A 157 4.41 2.76 10.16
C VAL A 157 3.24 3.19 11.03
N HIS A 158 2.75 4.40 10.82
CA HIS A 158 1.71 4.97 11.69
C HIS A 158 0.34 4.41 11.32
N PHE A 159 0.05 4.34 10.02
CA PHE A 159 -1.22 3.84 9.50
C PHE A 159 -1.01 3.07 8.20
N VAL A 160 -1.69 1.94 8.04
CA VAL A 160 -1.84 1.24 6.75
C VAL A 160 -3.31 1.00 6.45
N GLY A 161 -3.76 1.50 5.29
CA GLY A 161 -5.09 1.31 4.74
C GLY A 161 -5.03 0.43 3.51
N ALA A 162 -5.86 -0.61 3.46
CA ALA A 162 -6.01 -1.47 2.30
C ALA A 162 -7.47 -1.46 1.82
N PHE A 163 -7.65 -1.32 0.52
CA PHE A 163 -8.90 -1.66 -0.17
C PHE A 163 -8.69 -3.00 -0.85
N ASP A 164 -9.48 -3.98 -0.42
CA ASP A 164 -9.65 -5.29 -1.01
C ASP A 164 -8.35 -5.94 -1.51
N THR A 165 -7.43 -6.22 -0.58
CA THR A 165 -6.18 -6.93 -0.90
C THR A 165 -6.50 -8.32 -1.45
N VAL A 166 -6.30 -8.50 -2.75
CA VAL A 166 -6.31 -9.83 -3.38
C VAL A 166 -4.95 -10.49 -3.20
N GLY A 167 -4.94 -11.82 -3.05
CA GLY A 167 -3.71 -12.60 -2.99
C GLY A 167 -2.77 -12.29 -4.16
N ALA A 168 -1.46 -12.53 -3.99
CA ALA A 168 -0.44 -12.30 -5.03
C ALA A 168 -0.71 -13.04 -6.38
N LEU A 169 -1.78 -13.83 -6.42
CA LEU A 169 -2.32 -14.59 -7.54
C LEU A 169 -3.38 -13.83 -8.36
N GLY A 170 -3.49 -12.51 -8.25
CA GLY A 170 -4.31 -11.67 -9.14
C GLY A 170 -3.91 -11.68 -10.63
N ILE A 171 -3.22 -12.73 -11.09
CA ILE A 171 -3.10 -13.19 -12.47
C ILE A 171 -3.75 -14.57 -12.49
N PRO A 172 -4.71 -14.84 -13.40
CA PRO A 172 -5.25 -16.18 -13.57
C PRO A 172 -4.11 -17.18 -13.60
N PHE A 173 -4.15 -18.20 -12.73
CA PHE A 173 -3.16 -19.30 -12.70
C PHE A 173 -2.94 -19.93 -14.09
N SER A 174 -3.89 -19.73 -15.01
CA SER A 174 -3.89 -20.20 -16.39
C SER A 174 -3.15 -19.30 -17.40
N VAL A 175 -2.84 -18.03 -17.11
CA VAL A 175 -2.38 -17.09 -18.15
C VAL A 175 -0.87 -17.02 -18.32
N LEU A 176 -0.03 -17.13 -17.29
CA LEU A 176 1.42 -17.01 -17.49
C LEU A 176 2.19 -17.62 -16.31
N GLY A 177 2.70 -18.86 -16.46
CA GLY A 177 3.52 -19.57 -15.46
C GLY A 177 4.90 -18.94 -15.21
N LEU A 178 4.93 -17.70 -14.73
CA LEU A 178 6.11 -16.83 -14.67
C LEU A 178 6.54 -16.40 -13.25
N PHE A 179 5.95 -16.98 -12.20
CA PHE A 179 6.35 -16.67 -10.83
C PHE A 179 7.11 -17.84 -10.22
N ASP A 180 8.30 -17.54 -9.70
CA ASP A 180 9.06 -18.46 -8.88
C ASP A 180 8.32 -18.63 -7.53
N LYS A 181 8.24 -19.85 -7.02
CA LYS A 181 7.56 -20.20 -5.76
C LYS A 181 8.12 -19.43 -4.54
N ASN A 182 9.25 -18.77 -4.73
CA ASN A 182 9.92 -17.94 -3.73
C ASN A 182 9.36 -16.50 -3.61
N ASP A 183 8.47 -16.07 -4.52
CA ASP A 183 7.86 -14.72 -4.51
C ASP A 183 6.49 -14.67 -3.78
N GLU A 184 6.06 -15.80 -3.24
CA GLU A 184 4.84 -15.93 -2.43
C GLU A 184 5.00 -15.24 -1.06
N PHE A 185 4.76 -13.93 -1.04
CA PHE A 185 4.59 -13.15 0.18
C PHE A 185 3.25 -13.48 0.85
N TYR A 186 3.20 -14.60 1.56
CA TYR A 186 2.11 -14.94 2.48
C TYR A 186 2.34 -14.36 3.89
N ASP A 187 2.74 -13.09 4.00
CA ASP A 187 2.73 -12.46 5.32
C ASP A 187 1.35 -11.81 5.56
N THR A 188 0.41 -12.65 6.00
CA THR A 188 -0.83 -12.24 6.68
C THR A 188 -0.53 -11.48 7.98
N LYS A 189 0.73 -11.51 8.46
CA LYS A 189 1.14 -10.92 9.73
C LYS A 189 1.72 -9.54 9.51
N LEU A 190 1.01 -8.53 10.03
CA LEU A 190 1.57 -7.19 10.14
C LEU A 190 2.67 -7.16 11.19
N GLY A 191 3.83 -6.65 10.78
CA GLY A 191 4.99 -6.51 11.64
C GLY A 191 4.73 -5.69 12.90
N GLY A 192 5.55 -5.90 13.93
CA GLY A 192 5.54 -5.14 15.19
C GLY A 192 5.76 -3.62 15.04
N ASN A 193 6.00 -3.14 13.83
CA ASN A 193 6.24 -1.75 13.50
C ASN A 193 5.00 -0.99 13.01
N VAL A 194 3.89 -1.67 12.75
CA VAL A 194 2.62 -1.07 12.34
C VAL A 194 1.77 -0.77 13.57
N ALA A 195 1.26 0.46 13.67
CA ALA A 195 0.42 0.90 14.79
C ALA A 195 -1.08 0.75 14.52
N ILE A 196 -1.56 1.19 13.35
CA ILE A 196 -2.97 1.16 12.96
C ILE A 196 -3.08 0.50 11.58
N ALA A 197 -4.03 -0.42 11.43
CA ALA A 197 -4.33 -1.12 10.19
C ALA A 197 -5.85 -1.13 9.93
N ARG A 198 -6.23 -0.78 8.70
CA ARG A 198 -7.61 -0.74 8.22
C ARG A 198 -7.73 -1.47 6.89
N HIS A 199 -8.67 -2.39 6.78
CA HIS A 199 -8.90 -3.16 5.56
C HIS A 199 -10.38 -3.09 5.18
N ALA A 200 -10.71 -2.40 4.09
CA ALA A 200 -12.03 -2.45 3.48
C ALA A 200 -12.11 -3.66 2.53
N LEU A 201 -13.11 -4.51 2.70
CA LEU A 201 -13.25 -5.81 2.03
C LEU A 201 -14.55 -5.90 1.24
N ALA A 202 -14.51 -6.50 0.06
CA ALA A 202 -15.70 -6.76 -0.75
C ALA A 202 -16.39 -8.05 -0.28
N ILE A 203 -17.69 -7.98 0.06
CA ILE A 203 -18.46 -9.17 0.49
C ILE A 203 -19.03 -9.97 -0.68
N ASP A 204 -19.28 -9.33 -1.83
CA ASP A 204 -19.94 -9.94 -3.00
C ASP A 204 -18.94 -10.34 -4.10
N GLU A 205 -17.64 -10.24 -3.85
CA GLU A 205 -16.62 -10.74 -4.77
C GLU A 205 -16.57 -12.27 -4.74
N ARG A 206 -16.80 -12.90 -5.90
CA ARG A 206 -16.97 -14.36 -6.04
C ARG A 206 -15.88 -15.02 -6.85
N ARG A 207 -14.97 -14.25 -7.46
CA ARG A 207 -13.85 -14.79 -8.23
C ARG A 207 -12.81 -15.33 -7.25
N GLU A 208 -12.45 -16.61 -7.38
CA GLU A 208 -11.45 -17.27 -6.51
C GLU A 208 -10.10 -16.54 -6.53
N ASP A 209 -9.67 -16.04 -7.69
CA ASP A 209 -8.44 -15.25 -7.86
C ASP A 209 -8.44 -13.91 -7.06
N PHE A 210 -9.59 -13.53 -6.50
CA PHE A 210 -9.80 -12.30 -5.73
C PHE A 210 -10.10 -12.58 -4.24
N GLU A 211 -9.83 -13.79 -3.75
CA GLU A 211 -10.01 -14.11 -2.33
C GLU A 211 -9.19 -13.12 -1.45
N PRO A 212 -9.84 -12.48 -0.46
CA PRO A 212 -9.19 -11.44 0.32
C PRO A 212 -8.13 -12.02 1.24
N THR A 213 -6.94 -11.41 1.23
CA THR A 213 -5.88 -11.77 2.17
C THR A 213 -6.07 -10.99 3.48
N LEU A 214 -6.77 -11.59 4.45
CA LEU A 214 -6.99 -10.98 5.77
C LEU A 214 -5.68 -10.82 6.57
N TRP A 215 -5.65 -9.82 7.45
CA TRP A 215 -4.63 -9.65 8.47
C TRP A 215 -4.97 -10.41 9.75
N GLU A 216 -3.96 -11.01 10.35
CA GLU A 216 -4.08 -11.64 11.66
C GLU A 216 -4.00 -10.59 12.78
N PRO A 217 -4.92 -10.64 13.77
CA PRO A 217 -4.85 -9.75 14.92
C PRO A 217 -3.58 -10.01 15.75
N ARG A 218 -3.02 -8.93 16.32
CA ARG A 218 -1.81 -8.98 17.16
C ARG A 218 -1.94 -8.01 18.33
N ALA A 219 -1.42 -8.40 19.50
CA ALA A 219 -1.34 -7.49 20.66
C ALA A 219 -0.62 -6.18 20.31
N GLY A 220 -1.24 -5.04 20.64
CA GLY A 220 -0.72 -3.70 20.38
C GLY A 220 -0.84 -3.22 18.94
N LEU A 221 -1.54 -3.95 18.07
CA LEU A 221 -2.02 -3.46 16.78
C LEU A 221 -3.48 -3.04 16.92
N ASP A 222 -3.80 -1.82 16.51
CA ASP A 222 -5.16 -1.37 16.28
C ASP A 222 -5.57 -1.82 14.87
N LEU A 223 -6.40 -2.87 14.77
CA LEU A 223 -6.79 -3.52 13.51
C LEU A 223 -8.30 -3.53 13.38
N ASP A 224 -8.81 -2.96 12.29
CA ASP A 224 -10.20 -3.15 11.85
C ASP A 224 -10.23 -3.63 10.39
N GLN A 225 -11.11 -4.61 10.13
CA GLN A 225 -11.38 -5.14 8.81
C GLN A 225 -12.89 -5.07 8.57
N ALA A 226 -13.32 -4.11 7.75
CA ALA A 226 -14.72 -3.81 7.51
C ALA A 226 -15.17 -4.40 6.17
N TRP A 227 -16.32 -5.06 6.16
CA TRP A 227 -16.92 -5.66 4.97
C TRP A 227 -17.96 -4.71 4.39
N PHE A 228 -17.84 -4.43 3.10
CA PHE A 228 -18.72 -3.55 2.35
C PHE A 228 -19.45 -4.34 1.27
N ALA A 229 -20.68 -3.93 0.98
CA ALA A 229 -21.48 -4.49 -0.11
C ALA A 229 -20.82 -4.20 -1.46
N GLY A 230 -20.96 -5.14 -2.40
CA GLY A 230 -20.39 -5.04 -3.74
C GLY A 230 -19.12 -5.86 -3.95
N SER A 231 -18.60 -5.75 -5.17
CA SER A 231 -17.44 -6.45 -5.71
C SER A 231 -16.14 -5.68 -5.51
N HIS A 232 -15.02 -6.21 -6.01
CA HIS A 232 -13.69 -5.61 -5.90
C HIS A 232 -13.61 -4.12 -6.28
N GLY A 233 -14.32 -3.71 -7.35
CA GLY A 233 -14.32 -2.31 -7.79
C GLY A 233 -15.38 -1.45 -7.10
N ASP A 234 -16.40 -2.06 -6.49
CA ASP A 234 -17.33 -1.36 -5.61
C ASP A 234 -16.66 -0.98 -4.29
N VAL A 235 -15.57 -1.66 -3.90
CA VAL A 235 -14.76 -1.28 -2.72
C VAL A 235 -13.59 -0.38 -3.09
N GLY A 236 -12.91 -0.67 -4.19
CA GLY A 236 -11.72 0.06 -4.63
C GLY A 236 -11.96 1.27 -5.51
N GLY A 237 -13.15 1.44 -6.04
CA GLY A 237 -13.45 2.41 -7.09
C GLY A 237 -12.98 1.96 -8.48
N GLY A 238 -12.99 2.89 -9.44
CA GLY A 238 -12.60 2.61 -10.82
C GLY A 238 -13.70 1.94 -11.67
N ILE A 239 -14.95 1.92 -11.20
CA ILE A 239 -16.12 1.44 -11.95
C ILE A 239 -17.17 2.57 -11.96
N ARG A 240 -17.79 2.81 -13.13
CA ARG A 240 -18.95 3.70 -13.25
C ARG A 240 -20.16 3.07 -12.58
N GLY A 241 -20.93 3.87 -11.84
CA GLY A 241 -22.28 3.48 -11.41
C GLY A 241 -23.16 3.12 -12.60
N THR A 242 -24.18 2.29 -12.35
CA THR A 242 -25.10 1.84 -13.40
C THR A 242 -25.98 2.96 -13.95
N ASP A 243 -26.16 4.05 -13.21
CA ASP A 243 -26.92 5.23 -13.62
C ASP A 243 -26.18 6.56 -13.31
N ALA A 244 -26.42 7.57 -14.14
CA ALA A 244 -25.88 8.91 -13.96
C ALA A 244 -26.51 9.56 -12.71
N GLY A 245 -25.76 9.59 -11.60
CA GLY A 245 -26.18 10.20 -10.34
C GLY A 245 -26.41 9.21 -9.19
N ASP A 246 -26.23 7.91 -9.41
CA ASP A 246 -26.20 6.95 -8.29
C ASP A 246 -24.92 7.14 -7.45
N PRO A 247 -25.00 7.03 -6.11
CA PRO A 247 -23.82 6.97 -5.27
C PRO A 247 -22.94 5.85 -5.78
N VAL A 248 -21.67 6.15 -6.07
CA VAL A 248 -20.74 5.09 -6.46
C VAL A 248 -20.57 4.23 -5.21
N ALA A 249 -20.82 2.93 -5.28
CA ALA A 249 -20.72 2.03 -4.12
C ALA A 249 -19.38 2.17 -3.36
N ALA A 250 -18.34 2.62 -4.07
CA ALA A 250 -17.01 2.94 -3.57
C ALA A 250 -16.93 4.17 -2.63
N ASP A 251 -17.95 5.01 -2.56
CA ASP A 251 -17.99 6.20 -1.68
C ASP A 251 -17.98 5.80 -0.20
N GLU A 252 -18.75 4.77 0.18
CA GLU A 252 -18.85 4.32 1.58
C GLU A 252 -17.51 3.75 2.11
N PRO A 253 -16.83 2.81 1.41
CA PRO A 253 -15.48 2.39 1.76
C PRO A 253 -14.48 3.53 1.84
N LEU A 254 -14.55 4.50 0.92
CA LEU A 254 -13.65 5.65 0.91
C LEU A 254 -13.88 6.54 2.13
N ALA A 255 -15.14 6.88 2.42
CA ALA A 255 -15.53 7.71 3.55
C ALA A 255 -15.08 7.06 4.87
N TRP A 256 -15.28 5.75 5.01
CA TRP A 256 -14.79 5.00 6.18
C TRP A 256 -13.27 5.07 6.31
N MET A 257 -12.52 4.77 5.24
CA MET A 257 -11.05 4.80 5.28
C MET A 257 -10.51 6.21 5.60
N MET A 258 -11.12 7.25 5.02
CA MET A 258 -10.75 8.64 5.29
C MET A 258 -11.06 9.05 6.72
N ALA A 259 -12.21 8.64 7.27
CA ALA A 259 -12.56 8.89 8.68
C ALA A 259 -11.54 8.23 9.64
N GLU A 260 -11.16 6.98 9.39
CA GLU A 260 -10.15 6.27 10.19
C GLU A 260 -8.76 6.93 10.10
N ALA A 261 -8.35 7.34 8.90
CA ALA A 261 -7.09 8.05 8.70
C ALA A 261 -7.11 9.45 9.33
N ASP A 262 -8.26 10.14 9.33
CA ASP A 262 -8.43 11.44 9.98
C ASP A 262 -8.35 11.32 11.50
N ALA A 263 -9.00 10.32 12.08
CA ALA A 263 -8.86 9.98 13.49
C ALA A 263 -7.40 9.67 13.86
N ALA A 264 -6.64 9.08 12.92
CA ALA A 264 -5.20 8.84 13.05
C ALA A 264 -4.30 10.07 12.75
N GLY A 265 -4.89 11.25 12.51
CA GLY A 265 -4.18 12.53 12.38
C GLY A 265 -3.77 12.92 10.96
N LEU A 266 -4.20 12.19 9.92
CA LEU A 266 -4.14 12.67 8.55
C LEU A 266 -5.25 13.72 8.35
N ARG A 267 -5.11 14.66 7.41
CA ARG A 267 -6.17 15.64 7.13
C ARG A 267 -6.50 15.72 5.67
N PHE A 268 -7.78 15.84 5.37
CA PHE A 268 -8.32 15.86 4.01
C PHE A 268 -9.05 17.16 3.68
N GLU A 269 -9.06 17.52 2.40
CA GLU A 269 -9.80 18.63 1.85
C GLU A 269 -11.31 18.32 1.86
N PRO A 270 -12.18 19.34 1.97
CA PRO A 270 -13.63 19.13 2.04
C PRO A 270 -14.27 18.62 0.74
N HIS A 271 -13.56 18.65 -0.40
CA HIS A 271 -14.10 18.44 -1.74
C HIS A 271 -13.85 17.03 -2.31
N HIS A 272 -13.93 15.99 -1.48
CA HIS A 272 -13.63 14.60 -1.87
C HIS A 272 -14.82 13.84 -2.47
#